data_AF-K2L1Z8-F1
#
_entry.id   AF-K2L1Z8-F1
#
_cell.length_a   1.000
_cell.length_b   1.000
_cell.length_c   1.000
_cell.angle_alpha   90.00
_cell.angle_beta   90.00
_cell.angle_gamma   90.00
#
_symmetry.space_group_name_H-M   'P 1'
#
loop_
_entity.id
_entity.type
_entity.pdbx_description
1 polymer ?
#
loop_
_entity_poly.entity_id
_entity_poly.type
_entity_poly.pdbx_seq_one_letter_code
_entity_poly.pdbx_strand_id
1 'polypeptide(L)' 'MASNATLQKNLDAFYTHPKIARFCLDLLKDLINQNLGLDLNAFHFLEPSAGSGSFVGALKGLGIADCIALDIAPKA' A
#
# COMPACT_ATOMS: atom_id res chain seq x y z
N MET A 1 37.95 5.36 11.98
CA MET A 1 36.56 5.78 12.28
C MET A 1 36.01 6.47 11.04
N ALA A 2 35.23 5.76 10.23
CA ALA A 2 34.54 6.38 9.11
C ALA A 2 33.47 7.32 9.68
N SER A 3 33.46 8.57 9.23
CA SER A 3 32.48 9.56 9.64
C SER A 3 31.07 9.04 9.41
N ASN A 4 30.16 9.29 10.36
CA ASN A 4 28.71 9.23 10.20
C ASN A 4 28.22 10.28 9.18
N ALA A 5 28.86 10.37 8.02
CA ALA A 5 28.20 10.86 6.83
C ALA A 5 27.20 9.76 6.46
N THR A 6 26.08 9.79 7.20
CA THR A 6 24.89 9.01 6.97
C THR A 6 24.74 8.88 5.47
N LEU A 7 24.84 7.67 4.95
CA LEU A 7 24.40 7.35 3.61
C LEU A 7 22.93 7.77 3.54
N GLN A 8 22.66 9.05 3.27
CA GLN A 8 21.54 9.45 2.44
C GLN A 8 21.87 8.87 1.06
N LYS A 9 21.83 7.52 0.97
CA LYS A 9 21.40 6.90 -0.26
C LYS A 9 20.08 7.59 -0.54
N ASN A 10 20.04 8.36 -1.63
CA ASN A 10 18.79 8.68 -2.27
C ASN A 10 18.15 7.32 -2.54
N LEU A 11 17.35 6.83 -1.59
CA LEU A 11 16.52 5.68 -1.81
C LEU A 11 15.62 6.12 -2.95
N ASP A 12 15.69 5.41 -4.08
CA ASP A 12 14.83 5.60 -5.23
C ASP A 12 13.39 5.23 -4.85
N ALA A 13 12.81 6.05 -3.97
CA ALA A 13 11.50 5.86 -3.40
C ALA A 13 10.48 6.49 -4.35
N PHE A 14 10.01 5.67 -5.29
CA PHE A 14 8.92 6.03 -6.18
C PHE A 14 7.60 5.70 -5.50
N TYR A 15 6.89 6.74 -5.07
CA TYR A 15 5.61 6.58 -4.40
C TYR A 15 4.48 6.47 -5.43
N THR A 16 3.61 5.47 -5.26
CA THR A 16 2.40 5.35 -6.06
C THR A 16 1.48 6.53 -5.81
N HIS A 17 1.02 7.20 -6.86
CA HIS A 17 0.05 8.28 -6.70
C HIS A 17 -1.29 7.73 -6.17
N PRO A 18 -1.96 8.36 -5.16
CA PRO A 18 -3.16 7.81 -4.53
C PRO A 18 -4.30 7.45 -5.50
N LYS A 19 -4.48 8.23 -6.58
CA LYS A 19 -5.45 7.91 -7.65
C LYS A 19 -5.18 6.56 -8.33
N ILE A 20 -3.91 6.20 -8.51
CA ILE A 20 -3.52 4.92 -9.12
C ILE A 20 -3.78 3.78 -8.15
N ALA A 21 -3.42 3.95 -6.87
CA ALA A 21 -3.74 2.96 -5.83
C ALA A 21 -5.25 2.69 -5.76
N ARG A 22 -6.07 3.76 -5.81
CA ARG A 22 -7.53 3.63 -5.84
C ARG A 22 -8.03 2.87 -7.07
N PHE A 23 -7.55 3.25 -8.27
CA PHE A 23 -7.89 2.56 -9.51
C PHE A 23 -7.58 1.06 -9.45
N CYS A 24 -6.41 0.69 -8.94
CA CYS A 24 -6.03 -0.71 -8.79
C CYS A 24 -6.96 -1.49 -7.85
N LEU A 25 -7.39 -0.89 -6.74
CA LEU A 25 -8.28 -1.55 -5.79
C LEU A 25 -9.72 -1.65 -6.29
N ASP A 26 -10.21 -0.65 -7.02
CA ASP A 26 -11.54 -0.74 -7.65
C ASP A 26 -11.55 -1.87 -8.70
N LEU A 27 -10.50 -1.98 -9.54
CA LEU A 27 -10.36 -3.09 -10.47
C LEU A 27 -10.28 -4.46 -9.76
N LEU A 28 -9.49 -4.55 -8.67
CA LEU A 28 -9.40 -5.77 -7.88
C LEU A 28 -10.76 -6.15 -7.28
N LYS A 29 -11.50 -5.18 -6.73
CA LYS A 29 -12.84 -5.40 -6.16
C LYS A 29 -13.78 -6.03 -7.20
N ASP A 30 -13.81 -5.47 -8.39
CA ASP A 30 -14.67 -5.98 -9.47
C ASP A 30 -14.27 -7.40 -9.88
N LEU A 31 -12.97 -7.67 -10.02
CA LEU A 31 -12.46 -8.99 -10.36
C LEU A 31 -12.78 -10.03 -9.28
N ILE A 32 -12.60 -9.70 -8.00
CA ILE A 32 -12.90 -10.60 -6.88
C ILE A 32 -14.40 -10.88 -6.81
N ASN A 33 -15.23 -9.86 -6.97
CA ASN A 33 -16.68 -10.03 -6.97
C ASN A 33 -17.16 -10.91 -8.13
N GLN A 34 -16.68 -10.66 -9.34
CA GLN A 34 -17.09 -11.40 -10.54
C GLN A 34 -16.65 -12.87 -10.52
N ASN A 35 -15.42 -13.15 -10.05
CA ASN A 35 -14.85 -14.50 -10.13
C ASN A 35 -15.13 -15.35 -8.90
N LEU A 36 -15.27 -14.74 -7.72
CA LEU A 36 -15.41 -15.46 -6.46
C LEU A 36 -16.73 -15.18 -5.73
N GLY A 37 -17.50 -14.16 -6.15
CA GLY A 37 -18.71 -13.74 -5.45
C GLY A 37 -18.44 -13.15 -4.06
N LEU A 38 -17.19 -12.75 -3.79
CA LEU A 38 -16.75 -12.23 -2.49
C LEU A 38 -16.58 -10.71 -2.52
N ASP A 39 -16.59 -10.11 -1.34
CA ASP A 39 -16.20 -8.71 -1.12
C ASP A 39 -14.78 -8.64 -0.57
N LEU A 40 -14.09 -7.51 -0.78
CA LEU A 40 -12.73 -7.33 -0.30
C LEU A 40 -12.62 -7.41 1.23
N ASN A 41 -13.68 -7.14 1.98
CA ASN A 41 -13.70 -7.32 3.44
C ASN A 41 -13.60 -8.78 3.89
N ALA A 42 -13.69 -9.76 2.97
CA ALA A 42 -13.45 -11.17 3.28
C ALA A 42 -11.95 -11.53 3.38
N PHE A 43 -11.05 -10.57 3.13
CA PHE A 43 -9.61 -10.79 3.04
C PHE A 43 -8.84 -9.94 4.04
N HIS A 44 -7.71 -10.49 4.49
CA HIS A 44 -6.69 -9.72 5.21
C HIS A 44 -5.62 -9.24 4.22
N PHE A 45 -5.35 -7.93 4.21
CA PHE A 45 -4.38 -7.33 3.30
C PHE A 45 -3.01 -7.20 3.96
N LEU A 46 -1.97 -7.46 3.17
CA LEU A 46 -0.58 -7.19 3.51
C LEU A 46 -0.02 -6.25 2.45
N GLU A 47 0.45 -5.07 2.87
CA GLU A 47 1.19 -4.14 2.02
C GLU A 47 2.67 -4.13 2.43
N PRO A 48 3.50 -4.97 1.79
CA PRO A 48 4.94 -4.91 1.97
C PRO A 48 5.50 -3.73 1.16
N SER A 49 6.32 -2.89 1.78
CA SER A 49 6.86 -1.65 1.19
C SER A 49 5.81 -0.55 1.03
N ALA A 50 5.07 -0.27 2.10
CA ALA A 50 3.96 0.67 2.09
C ALA A 50 4.38 2.12 1.73
N GLY A 51 5.65 2.49 1.89
CA GLY A 51 6.20 3.79 1.54
C GLY A 51 5.41 4.95 2.14
N SER A 52 4.64 5.64 1.29
CA SER A 52 3.74 6.76 1.64
C SER A 52 2.31 6.35 2.01
N GLY A 53 2.04 5.05 2.14
CA GLY A 53 0.75 4.48 2.54
C GLY A 53 -0.37 4.67 1.51
N SER A 54 -0.05 4.73 0.21
CA SER A 54 -1.05 5.05 -0.82
C SER A 54 -2.10 3.95 -1.00
N PHE A 55 -1.74 2.66 -0.91
CA PHE A 55 -2.74 1.60 -0.91
C PHE A 55 -3.42 1.48 0.46
N VAL A 56 -2.72 1.62 1.58
CA VAL A 56 -3.34 1.71 2.92
C VAL A 56 -4.46 2.74 2.96
N GLY A 57 -4.22 3.95 2.47
CA GLY A 57 -5.22 5.01 2.43
C GLY A 57 -6.41 4.65 1.54
N ALA A 58 -6.16 4.03 0.40
CA ALA A 58 -7.21 3.60 -0.51
C ALA A 58 -8.05 2.44 0.04
N LEU A 59 -7.43 1.45 0.71
CA LEU A 59 -8.12 0.36 1.42
C LEU A 59 -9.02 0.90 2.53
N LYS A 60 -8.52 1.84 3.35
CA LYS A 60 -9.32 2.53 4.36
C LYS A 60 -10.50 3.29 3.75
N GLY A 61 -10.28 3.96 2.62
CA GLY A 61 -11.34 4.65 1.87
C GLY A 61 -12.40 3.72 1.28
N LEU A 62 -12.12 2.42 1.17
CA LEU A 62 -13.08 1.37 0.81
C LEU A 62 -13.73 0.70 2.03
N GLY A 63 -13.40 1.16 3.24
CA GLY A 63 -13.93 0.59 4.50
C GLY A 63 -13.20 -0.66 4.98
N ILE A 64 -12.08 -1.04 4.36
CA ILE A 64 -11.31 -2.23 4.72
C ILE A 64 -10.42 -1.89 5.92
N ALA A 65 -10.69 -2.56 7.05
CA ALA A 65 -9.95 -2.36 8.30
C ALA A 65 -8.75 -3.31 8.44
N ASP A 66 -8.84 -4.51 7.86
CA ASP A 66 -7.87 -5.57 8.06
C ASP A 66 -6.69 -5.45 7.08
N CYS A 67 -5.78 -4.51 7.38
CA CYS A 67 -4.57 -4.29 6.60
C CYS A 67 -3.34 -4.17 7.51
N ILE A 68 -2.32 -4.98 7.24
CA ILE A 68 -0.98 -4.86 7.81
C ILE A 68 -0.09 -4.18 6.77
N ALA A 69 0.48 -3.04 7.13
CA ALA A 69 1.38 -2.28 6.26
C ALA A 69 2.76 -2.20 6.89
N LEU A 70 3.79 -2.55 6.12
CA LEU A 70 5.17 -2.60 6.59
C LEU A 70 6.07 -1.82 5.63
N ASP A 71 6.99 -1.04 6.17
CA ASP A 71 8.01 -0.35 5.39
C ASP A 71 9.33 -0.27 6.14
N ILE A 72 10.44 -0.28 5.40
CA ILE A 72 11.80 -0.17 5.96
C ILE A 72 12.15 1.28 6.37
N ALA A 73 11.53 2.26 5.72
CA ALA A 73 11.71 3.68 5.94
C ALA A 73 10.40 4.43 5.63
N PRO A 74 9.35 4.27 6.47
CA PRO A 74 8.02 4.83 6.20
C PRO A 74 8.08 6.35 6.10
N LYS A 75 7.35 6.90 5.14
CA LYS A 75 7.22 8.35 4.96
C LYS A 75 5.78 8.75 5.29
N ALA A 76 5.58 9.24 6.52
CA ALA A 76 4.32 9.76 7.03
C ALA A 76 3.98 11.14 6.45
#